data_AF-A0A4S4BMT5-F1
#
_entry.id   AF-A0A4S4BMT5-F1
#
_cell.length_a   1.000
_cell.length_b   1.000
_cell.length_c   1.000
_cell.angle_alpha   90.00
_cell.angle_beta   90.00
_cell.angle_gamma   90.00
#
_symmetry.space_group_name_H-M   'P 1'
#
loop_
_entity.id
_entity.type
_entity.pdbx_description
1 polymer ?
#
loop_
_entity_poly.entity_id
_entity_poly.type
_entity_poly.pdbx_seq_one_letter_code
_entity_poly.pdbx_strand_id
1 'polypeptide(L)'
;MQEFTFEDMKQIKREQLGDQVPLELFQLFRDLRIGLPEIVHQEERLLRVAIEDCFCKGLPVMEEKLVCDLEGAIMEGALSRILERKVSVKEIRCNVNGDERCEYEIRLL
;
A
#
# COMPACT_ATOMS: atom_id res chain seq x y z
N MET A 1 -14.60 -19.73 5.37
CA MET A 1 -13.89 -18.55 4.85
C MET A 1 -14.94 -17.80 4.06
N GLN A 2 -15.31 -16.58 4.48
CA GLN A 2 -16.30 -15.79 3.74
C GLN A 2 -15.59 -15.07 2.60
N GLU A 3 -16.04 -15.32 1.38
CA GLU A 3 -15.60 -14.60 0.19
C GLU A 3 -16.31 -13.24 0.16
N PHE A 4 -15.54 -12.16 0.09
CA PHE A 4 -16.08 -10.81 -0.09
C PHE A 4 -16.07 -10.46 -1.57
N THR A 5 -17.17 -9.89 -2.05
CA THR A 5 -17.33 -9.44 -3.43
C THR A 5 -17.01 -7.95 -3.58
N PHE A 6 -16.77 -7.52 -4.82
CA PHE A 6 -16.50 -6.12 -5.14
C PHE A 6 -17.67 -5.21 -4.73
N GLU A 7 -18.90 -5.73 -4.78
CA GLU A 7 -20.13 -5.05 -4.39
C GLU A 7 -20.19 -4.82 -2.87
N ASP A 8 -19.69 -5.76 -2.08
CA ASP A 8 -19.66 -5.66 -0.62
C ASP A 8 -18.74 -4.53 -0.15
N MET A 9 -17.65 -4.31 -0.87
CA MET A 9 -16.64 -3.29 -0.55
C MET A 9 -17.18 -1.87 -0.69
N LYS A 10 -18.18 -1.65 -1.56
CA LYS A 10 -18.80 -0.33 -1.79
C LYS A 10 -19.67 0.15 -0.63
N GLN A 11 -20.09 -0.74 0.27
CA GLN A 11 -21.05 -0.45 1.34
C GLN A 11 -20.40 -0.05 2.67
N ILE A 12 -19.08 -0.06 2.77
CA ILE A 12 -18.34 0.28 3.99
C ILE A 12 -18.42 1.81 4.21
N LYS A 13 -19.00 2.25 5.33
CA LYS A 13 -19.15 3.68 5.69
C LYS A 13 -17.78 4.33 5.93
N ARG A 14 -17.60 5.51 5.35
CA ARG A 14 -16.32 6.21 5.16
C ARG A 14 -16.32 7.48 5.99
N GLU A 15 -15.35 7.64 6.89
CA GLU A 15 -15.20 8.92 7.62
C GLU A 15 -14.05 9.78 7.13
N GLN A 16 -12.97 9.23 6.55
CA GLN A 16 -11.94 10.01 5.84
C GLN A 16 -10.93 9.08 5.15
N LEU A 17 -11.04 8.91 3.84
CA LEU A 17 -9.96 8.46 2.95
C LEU A 17 -10.19 9.22 1.65
N GLY A 18 -9.28 10.15 1.32
CA GLY A 18 -9.43 11.01 0.15
C GLY A 18 -9.52 10.22 -1.16
N ASP A 19 -10.10 10.83 -2.19
CA ASP A 19 -10.52 10.20 -3.45
C ASP A 19 -9.40 9.55 -4.30
N GLN A 20 -8.15 9.59 -3.84
CA GLN A 20 -6.97 9.28 -4.65
C GLN A 20 -6.45 7.84 -4.50
N VAL A 21 -6.67 7.17 -3.36
CA VAL A 21 -6.30 5.75 -3.18
C VAL A 21 -7.56 4.92 -3.01
N PRO A 22 -7.83 3.98 -3.93
CA PRO A 22 -9.01 3.12 -3.86
C PRO A 22 -8.97 2.24 -2.61
N LEU A 23 -10.07 2.18 -1.86
CA LEU A 23 -10.25 1.27 -0.70
C LEU A 23 -9.96 -0.19 -1.08
N GLU A 24 -10.21 -0.52 -2.33
CA GLU A 24 -9.96 -1.80 -2.95
C GLU A 24 -8.50 -2.22 -2.82
N LEU A 25 -7.56 -1.28 -2.93
CA LEU A 25 -6.14 -1.55 -2.69
C LEU A 25 -5.90 -1.96 -1.24
N PHE A 26 -6.49 -1.23 -0.29
CA PHE A 26 -6.26 -1.45 1.13
C PHE A 26 -6.88 -2.75 1.61
N GLN A 27 -8.02 -3.12 1.04
CA GLN A 27 -8.63 -4.40 1.29
C GLN A 27 -7.82 -5.54 0.66
N LEU A 28 -7.30 -5.37 -0.57
CA LEU A 28 -6.44 -6.35 -1.22
C LEU A 28 -5.22 -6.71 -0.34
N PHE A 29 -4.54 -5.70 0.22
CA PHE A 29 -3.39 -5.93 1.11
C PHE A 29 -3.78 -6.70 2.37
N ARG A 30 -4.95 -6.40 2.94
CA ARG A 30 -5.47 -7.10 4.12
C ARG A 30 -5.87 -8.55 3.81
N ASP A 31 -6.55 -8.78 2.69
CA ASP A 31 -7.02 -10.10 2.28
C ASP A 31 -5.87 -11.03 1.92
N LEU A 32 -4.85 -10.50 1.24
CA LEU A 32 -3.61 -11.21 0.92
C LEU A 32 -2.67 -11.35 2.13
N ARG A 33 -3.01 -10.74 3.28
CA ARG A 33 -2.19 -10.70 4.51
C ARG A 33 -0.77 -10.18 4.26
N ILE A 34 -0.67 -9.16 3.42
CA ILE A 34 0.58 -8.48 3.10
C ILE A 34 0.92 -7.46 4.20
N GLY A 35 -0.10 -6.83 4.77
CA GLY A 35 0.03 -5.86 5.85
C GLY A 35 -1.21 -4.96 5.94
N LEU A 36 -1.10 -3.93 6.79
CA LEU A 36 -2.15 -2.95 7.08
C LEU A 36 -1.74 -1.58 6.50
N PRO A 37 -2.26 -1.22 5.32
CA PRO A 37 -1.92 0.04 4.68
C PRO A 37 -2.61 1.25 5.34
N GLU A 38 -1.88 2.35 5.43
CA GLU A 38 -2.32 3.66 5.92
C GLU A 38 -1.78 4.79 5.04
N ILE A 39 -2.60 5.79 4.70
CA ILE A 39 -2.10 7.00 4.03
C ILE A 39 -1.43 7.90 5.06
N VAL A 40 -0.15 8.20 4.86
CA VAL A 40 0.65 9.02 5.79
C VAL A 40 1.02 10.38 5.22
N HIS A 41 0.89 10.55 3.90
CA HIS A 41 1.07 11.82 3.22
C HIS A 41 0.25 11.86 1.93
N GLN A 42 -0.32 13.02 1.60
CA GLN A 42 -1.14 13.20 0.40
C GLN A 42 -0.99 14.61 -0.18
N GLU A 43 -0.70 14.66 -1.48
CA GLU A 43 -0.67 15.85 -2.33
C GLU A 43 -1.38 15.56 -3.68
N GLU A 44 -1.41 16.53 -4.59
CA GLU A 44 -2.16 16.40 -5.85
C GLU A 44 -1.70 15.23 -6.75
N ARG A 45 -0.39 14.95 -6.80
CA ARG A 45 0.20 13.89 -7.66
C ARG A 45 1.12 12.92 -6.91
N LEU A 46 1.14 13.01 -5.59
CA LEU A 46 2.04 12.26 -4.72
C LEU A 46 1.27 11.76 -3.51
N LEU A 47 1.37 10.46 -3.24
CA LEU A 47 0.88 9.85 -2.01
C LEU A 47 2.02 9.11 -1.34
N ARG A 48 2.00 9.05 0.00
CA ARG A 48 2.79 8.09 0.74
C ARG A 48 1.88 7.19 1.53
N VAL A 49 2.11 5.89 1.38
CA VAL A 49 1.37 4.85 2.08
C VAL A 49 2.36 4.09 2.96
N ALA A 50 2.10 4.05 4.26
CA ALA A 50 2.79 3.16 5.16
C ALA A 50 2.10 1.81 5.20
N ILE A 51 2.86 0.73 5.34
CA ILE A 51 2.35 -0.62 5.58
C ILE A 51 2.81 -1.06 6.96
N GLU A 52 1.87 -1.12 7.89
CA GLU A 52 2.07 -1.76 9.18
C GLU A 52 2.01 -3.28 9.04
N ASP A 53 2.76 -3.99 9.88
CA ASP A 53 2.80 -5.46 9.88
C ASP A 53 3.11 -6.06 8.50
N CYS A 54 4.00 -5.40 7.76
CA CYS A 54 4.48 -5.87 6.47
C CYS A 54 5.16 -7.25 6.60
N PHE A 55 5.13 -8.06 5.54
CA PHE A 55 5.73 -9.39 5.50
C PHE A 55 7.21 -9.42 5.96
N CYS A 56 7.96 -8.34 5.73
CA CYS A 56 9.37 -8.26 6.14
C CYS A 56 9.58 -8.00 7.65
N LYS A 57 8.51 -7.73 8.42
CA LYS A 57 8.63 -7.42 9.84
C LYS A 57 9.19 -8.62 10.61
N GLY A 58 10.22 -8.38 11.42
CA GLY A 58 10.94 -9.41 12.17
C GLY A 58 12.11 -10.05 11.43
N LEU A 59 12.36 -9.67 10.17
CA LEU A 59 13.61 -10.01 9.49
C LEU A 59 14.80 -9.25 10.11
N PRO A 60 16.03 -9.76 9.99
CA PRO A 60 17.22 -9.06 10.48
C PRO A 60 17.38 -7.67 9.87
N VAL A 61 17.82 -6.71 10.68
CA VAL A 61 18.14 -5.37 10.20
C VAL A 61 19.41 -5.43 9.33
N MET A 62 19.32 -4.85 8.14
CA MET A 62 20.37 -4.65 7.17
C MET A 62 20.28 -3.20 6.68
N GLU A 63 21.17 -2.34 7.18
CA GLU A 63 21.21 -0.92 6.80
C GLU A 63 21.33 -0.75 5.28
N GLU A 64 20.68 0.30 4.76
CA GLU A 64 20.63 0.66 3.34
C GLU A 64 19.95 -0.39 2.43
N LYS A 65 19.16 -1.32 3.01
CA LYS A 65 18.40 -2.32 2.25
C LYS A 65 16.90 -2.09 2.31
N LEU A 66 16.31 -1.91 1.13
CA LEU A 66 14.88 -1.97 0.86
C LEU A 66 14.61 -3.30 0.15
N VAL A 67 13.70 -4.11 0.67
CA VAL A 67 13.53 -5.52 0.21
C VAL A 67 12.09 -5.87 -0.15
N CYS A 68 11.15 -4.94 -0.02
CA CYS A 68 9.73 -5.17 -0.19
C CYS A 68 9.27 -4.74 -1.59
N ASP A 69 10.01 -5.18 -2.60
CA ASP A 69 9.73 -4.92 -4.02
C ASP A 69 8.38 -5.50 -4.46
N LEU A 70 7.99 -6.65 -3.89
CA LEU A 70 6.76 -7.36 -4.25
C LEU A 70 5.52 -6.53 -3.90
N GLU A 71 5.47 -5.98 -2.69
CA GLU A 71 4.39 -5.14 -2.21
C GLU A 71 4.26 -3.87 -3.05
N GLY A 72 5.38 -3.25 -3.40
CA GLY A 72 5.42 -2.10 -4.32
C GLY A 72 4.85 -2.45 -5.71
N ALA A 73 5.25 -3.60 -6.27
CA ALA A 73 4.77 -4.06 -7.57
C ALA A 73 3.27 -4.41 -7.57
N ILE A 74 2.77 -5.08 -6.51
CA ILE A 74 1.34 -5.36 -6.33
C ILE A 74 0.56 -4.04 -6.29
N MET A 75 1.07 -3.07 -5.52
CA MET A 75 0.46 -1.76 -5.39
C MET A 75 0.41 -1.01 -6.74
N GLU A 76 1.52 -0.98 -7.48
CA GLU A 76 1.62 -0.34 -8.78
C GLU A 76 0.66 -0.95 -9.80
N GLY A 77 0.62 -2.29 -9.89
CA GLY A 77 -0.25 -3.01 -10.80
C GLY A 77 -1.73 -2.82 -10.48
N ALA A 78 -2.11 -2.90 -9.21
CA ALA A 78 -3.49 -2.71 -8.76
C ALA A 78 -3.95 -1.26 -9.02
N LEU A 79 -3.16 -0.27 -8.61
CA LEU A 79 -3.49 1.14 -8.81
C LEU A 79 -3.57 1.52 -10.28
N SER A 80 -2.64 1.03 -11.10
CA SER A 80 -2.66 1.31 -12.54
C SER A 80 -3.96 0.83 -13.19
N ARG A 81 -4.49 -0.31 -12.71
CA ARG A 81 -5.74 -0.89 -13.22
C ARG A 81 -6.98 -0.21 -12.66
N ILE A 82 -7.00 0.15 -11.37
CA ILE A 82 -8.17 0.79 -10.75
C ILE A 82 -8.32 2.25 -11.19
N LEU A 83 -7.21 2.97 -11.32
CA LEU A 83 -7.22 4.39 -11.70
C LEU A 83 -7.24 4.60 -13.22
N GLU A 84 -7.11 3.54 -14.02
CA GLU A 84 -6.98 3.58 -15.49
C GLU A 84 -5.89 4.56 -15.97
N ARG A 85 -4.81 4.70 -15.19
CA ARG A 85 -3.71 5.64 -15.42
C ARG A 85 -2.40 4.98 -15.04
N LYS A 86 -1.29 5.46 -15.60
CA LYS A 86 0.03 5.00 -15.15
C LYS A 86 0.35 5.61 -13.79
N VAL A 87 0.85 4.79 -12.89
CA VAL A 87 1.44 5.22 -11.63
C VAL A 87 2.82 4.62 -11.49
N SER A 88 3.70 5.24 -10.70
CA SER A 88 4.92 4.59 -10.22
C SER A 88 4.84 4.42 -8.72
N VAL A 89 5.24 3.25 -8.21
CA VAL A 89 5.35 3.00 -6.77
C VAL A 89 6.79 2.66 -6.43
N LYS A 90 7.32 3.29 -5.38
CA LYS A 90 8.69 3.05 -4.91
C LYS A 90 8.71 2.89 -3.39
N GLU A 91 9.34 1.84 -2.90
CA GLU A 91 9.68 1.72 -1.47
C GLU A 91 10.68 2.81 -1.08
N ILE A 92 10.40 3.51 0.02
CA ILE A 92 11.24 4.60 0.55
C ILE A 92 11.68 4.37 2.00
N ARG A 93 11.02 3.45 2.72
CA ARG A 93 11.37 2.99 4.07
C ARG A 93 11.06 1.50 4.20
N CYS A 94 11.84 0.78 4.99
CA CYS A 94 11.70 -0.66 5.17
C CYS A 94 12.04 -1.09 6.61
N ASN A 95 11.30 -2.05 7.15
CA ASN A 95 11.66 -2.62 8.46
C ASN A 95 13.06 -3.27 8.44
N VAL A 96 13.47 -3.86 7.30
CA VAL A 96 14.83 -4.41 7.15
C VAL A 96 15.89 -3.31 7.16
N ASN A 97 15.58 -2.12 6.67
CA ASN A 97 16.48 -0.96 6.80
C ASN A 97 16.57 -0.41 8.24
N GLY A 98 15.77 -0.95 9.17
CA GLY A 98 15.67 -0.46 10.55
C GLY A 98 14.60 0.63 10.74
N ASP A 99 13.78 0.91 9.73
CA ASP A 99 12.64 1.81 9.86
C ASP A 99 11.51 1.17 10.69
N GLU A 100 10.68 2.00 11.32
CA GLU A 100 9.55 1.55 12.14
C GLU A 100 8.49 0.80 11.33
N ARG A 101 8.28 1.22 10.07
CA ARG A 101 7.32 0.65 9.12
C ARG A 101 7.81 0.78 7.69
N CYS A 102 7.31 -0.06 6.80
CA CYS A 102 7.55 0.09 5.37
C CYS A 102 6.74 1.27 4.84
N GLU A 103 7.32 2.10 3.98
CA GLU A 103 6.60 3.20 3.34
C GLU A 103 6.87 3.21 1.84
N TYR A 104 5.81 3.53 1.08
CA TYR A 104 5.83 3.58 -0.36
C TYR A 104 5.43 4.95 -0.84
N GLU A 105 6.18 5.48 -1.78
CA GLU A 105 5.85 6.69 -2.51
C GLU A 105 5.14 6.32 -3.82
N ILE A 106 3.94 6.85 -4.01
CA ILE A 106 3.10 6.63 -5.18
C ILE A 106 3.03 7.94 -5.95
N ARG A 107 3.38 7.91 -7.24
CA ARG A 107 3.31 9.08 -8.13
C ARG A 107 2.35 8.81 -9.28
N LEU A 108 1.44 9.75 -9.51
CA LEU A 108 0.60 9.76 -10.71
C LEU A 108 1.39 10.31 -11.89
N LEU A 109 1.44 9.56 -13.00
CA LEU A 109 2.21 9.91 -14.21
C LEU A 109 1.36 10.66 -15.24
#